data_AF-E3MVF4-F1
#
_entry.id   AF-E3MVF4-F1
#
_cell.length_a   1.000
_cell.length_b   1.000
_cell.length_c   1.000
_cell.angle_alpha   90.00
_cell.angle_beta   90.00
_cell.angle_gamma   90.00
#
_symmetry.space_group_name_H-M   'P 1'
#
loop_
_entity.id
_entity.type
_entity.pdbx_description
1 polymer ?
#
loop_
_entity_poly.entity_id
_entity_poly.type
_entity_poly.pdbx_seq_one_letter_code
_entity_poly.pdbx_strand_id
1 'polypeptide(L)'
;MDKGILQQRYYHGLLPREDIREMLHKPGEYLVRTSEPLAGKPRQFILSAVGNGQNTPNHFVIRETNKKVFVDQLGFNSIVELINHYALSKEPIFTKDKQVKVVIKTPVERQKWELSHEDVELTKKLGEGAFGEVWKGKLLKVTDGNGQPVPVAVKTAKLEAMNKEQIKEIMREARLMRTLDHINVVKFYGVAAGAEPLYVIMELADGGALDSALAKQHFPMIRKYEMILQAACGLAYIHDKVLMHRDVAARNCLLGGGQVKIADFGLTREGTEYKMNLKKKVPIRWLPVETILSGLYVPQTDVFAFGIMAWEITEDGKEPYPGMKVLEVALQVPKGYRMKFSTEVAPEFSNFILTNCWNEKWEDRTSMKDTVKWMKGFVKAHGGDPGPTGVMEKIGKKLKRNSREKQNRTSTMSSSGAVSSPNVSTATAKI
;
A
#
# COMPACT_ATOMS: atom_id res chain seq x y z
N MET A 1 -30.69 -15.23 3.41
CA MET A 1 -29.51 -14.35 3.48
C MET A 1 -29.84 -13.18 4.41
N ASP A 2 -29.29 -13.18 5.62
CA ASP A 2 -29.56 -12.17 6.65
C ASP A 2 -28.99 -10.81 6.20
N LYS A 3 -29.83 -9.92 5.66
CA LYS A 3 -29.41 -8.58 5.23
C LYS A 3 -29.01 -7.68 6.41
N GLY A 4 -29.45 -8.01 7.63
CA GLY A 4 -29.19 -7.21 8.83
C GLY A 4 -27.71 -7.16 9.20
N ILE A 5 -26.94 -8.20 8.88
CA ILE A 5 -25.50 -8.27 9.18
C ILE A 5 -24.69 -7.21 8.42
N LEU A 6 -25.09 -6.86 7.20
CA LEU A 6 -24.36 -5.91 6.35
C LEU A 6 -24.34 -4.48 6.93
N GLN A 7 -25.33 -4.18 7.77
CA GLN A 7 -25.48 -2.88 8.45
C GLN A 7 -24.74 -2.82 9.79
N GLN A 8 -24.26 -3.96 10.30
CA GLN A 8 -23.62 -4.02 11.61
C GLN A 8 -22.22 -3.39 11.57
N ARG A 9 -21.89 -2.61 12.60
CA ARG A 9 -20.57 -1.94 12.70
C ARG A 9 -19.42 -2.92 12.90
N TYR A 10 -19.68 -4.10 13.44
CA TYR A 10 -18.72 -5.19 13.63
C TYR A 10 -18.61 -6.13 12.43
N TYR A 11 -19.25 -5.80 11.29
CA TYR A 11 -19.14 -6.55 10.06
C TYR A 11 -18.10 -5.93 9.12
N HIS A 12 -17.07 -6.71 8.77
CA HIS A 12 -15.92 -6.29 7.97
C HIS A 12 -15.89 -6.92 6.58
N GLY A 13 -16.96 -7.61 6.18
CA GLY A 13 -17.10 -8.14 4.83
C GLY A 13 -15.94 -9.02 4.37
N LEU A 14 -15.20 -8.56 3.36
CA LEU A 14 -14.22 -9.30 2.58
C LEU A 14 -12.79 -9.20 3.14
N LEU A 15 -12.58 -8.58 4.31
CA LEU A 15 -11.24 -8.47 4.89
C LEU A 15 -10.60 -9.86 5.15
N PRO A 16 -9.35 -10.09 4.73
CA PRO A 16 -8.66 -11.35 4.89
C PRO A 16 -8.13 -11.52 6.33
N ARG A 17 -7.69 -12.74 6.67
CA ARG A 17 -7.25 -13.08 8.04
C ARG A 17 -6.10 -12.20 8.54
N GLU A 18 -5.22 -11.78 7.64
CA GLU A 18 -4.07 -10.94 7.96
C GLU A 18 -4.50 -9.59 8.54
N ASP A 19 -5.48 -8.92 7.92
CA ASP A 19 -6.04 -7.66 8.43
C ASP A 19 -6.72 -7.87 9.79
N ILE A 20 -7.43 -8.99 9.98
CA ILE A 20 -8.11 -9.28 11.25
C ILE A 20 -7.13 -9.43 12.42
N ARG A 21 -5.94 -9.99 12.18
CA ARG A 21 -4.88 -10.12 13.20
C ARG A 21 -4.33 -8.76 13.64
N GLU A 22 -4.37 -7.76 12.75
CA GLU A 22 -3.98 -6.38 13.06
C GLU A 22 -5.08 -5.61 13.80
N MET A 23 -6.29 -6.18 13.95
CA MET A 23 -7.46 -5.51 14.53
C MET A 23 -7.93 -6.13 15.85
N LEU A 24 -7.79 -7.44 16.01
CA LEU A 24 -8.19 -8.17 17.21
C LEU A 24 -6.97 -8.43 18.10
N HIS A 25 -6.94 -7.81 19.28
CA HIS A 25 -5.77 -7.84 20.17
C HIS A 25 -6.09 -8.31 21.58
N LYS A 26 -7.31 -8.06 22.09
CA LYS A 26 -7.67 -8.32 23.48
C LYS A 26 -8.66 -9.49 23.59
N PRO A 27 -8.54 -10.32 24.65
CA PRO A 27 -9.52 -11.36 24.92
C PRO A 27 -10.96 -10.85 24.95
N GLY A 28 -11.83 -11.53 24.21
CA GLY A 28 -13.24 -11.18 24.05
C GLY A 28 -13.54 -10.11 23.00
N GLU A 29 -12.53 -9.51 22.36
CA GLU A 29 -12.75 -8.76 21.13
C GLU A 29 -13.22 -9.71 20.02
N TYR A 30 -14.21 -9.26 19.25
CA TYR A 30 -14.77 -10.04 18.16
C TYR A 30 -15.21 -9.16 16.99
N LEU A 31 -15.31 -9.80 15.82
CA LEU A 31 -15.91 -9.24 14.62
C LEU A 31 -16.46 -10.33 13.71
N VAL A 32 -17.32 -9.95 12.76
CA VAL A 32 -17.88 -10.84 11.75
C VAL A 32 -17.33 -10.46 10.37
N ARG A 33 -17.02 -11.46 9.56
CA ARG A 33 -16.57 -11.29 8.17
C ARG A 33 -17.07 -12.43 7.31
N THR A 34 -16.68 -12.43 6.04
CA THR A 34 -16.89 -13.54 5.11
C THR A 34 -15.61 -14.32 4.87
N SER A 35 -15.74 -15.56 4.44
CA SER A 35 -14.61 -16.39 4.03
C SER A 35 -13.95 -15.85 2.78
N GLU A 36 -12.65 -16.15 2.61
CA GLU A 36 -11.99 -16.02 1.31
C GLU A 36 -12.75 -16.85 0.26
N PRO A 37 -12.79 -16.41 -1.00
CA PRO A 37 -13.45 -17.16 -2.06
C PRO A 37 -12.74 -18.50 -2.27
N LEU A 38 -13.54 -19.55 -2.47
CA LEU A 38 -13.10 -20.89 -2.82
C LEU A 38 -13.88 -21.29 -4.07
N ALA A 39 -13.18 -21.68 -5.12
CA ALA A 39 -13.80 -22.02 -6.40
C ALA A 39 -14.94 -23.04 -6.21
N GLY A 40 -16.13 -22.70 -6.72
CA GLY A 40 -17.33 -23.55 -6.64
C GLY A 40 -17.98 -23.66 -5.26
N LYS A 41 -17.55 -22.89 -4.24
CA LYS A 41 -18.14 -22.90 -2.90
C LYS A 41 -18.71 -21.52 -2.53
N PRO A 42 -19.92 -21.47 -1.94
CA PRO A 42 -20.47 -20.21 -1.46
C PRO A 42 -19.61 -19.66 -0.32
N ARG A 43 -19.53 -18.33 -0.23
CA ARG A 43 -18.89 -17.66 0.91
C ARG A 43 -19.66 -17.97 2.19
N GLN A 44 -18.92 -18.19 3.27
CA GLN A 44 -19.45 -18.44 4.60
C GLN A 44 -19.20 -17.24 5.50
N PHE A 45 -20.12 -16.95 6.41
CA PHE A 45 -19.85 -15.98 7.47
C PHE A 45 -18.92 -16.60 8.52
N ILE A 46 -18.03 -15.78 9.06
CA ILE A 46 -17.02 -16.17 10.03
C ILE A 46 -17.08 -15.20 11.19
N LEU A 47 -17.29 -15.71 12.40
CA LEU A 47 -17.04 -15.00 13.64
C LEU A 47 -15.55 -15.15 13.97
N SER A 48 -14.82 -14.03 14.01
CA SER A 48 -13.43 -14.02 14.47
C SER A 48 -13.37 -13.41 15.87
N ALA A 49 -12.73 -14.09 16.82
CA ALA A 49 -12.69 -13.65 18.21
C ALA A 49 -11.45 -14.16 18.96
N VAL A 50 -10.96 -13.36 19.92
CA VAL A 50 -9.79 -13.70 20.74
C VAL A 50 -10.23 -14.40 22.02
N GLY A 51 -9.69 -15.59 22.29
CA GLY A 51 -9.93 -16.32 23.54
C GLY A 51 -9.12 -15.78 24.72
N ASN A 52 -9.48 -16.17 25.94
CA ASN A 52 -8.67 -15.86 27.12
C ASN A 52 -7.31 -16.57 27.04
N GLY A 53 -6.23 -15.85 27.35
CA GLY A 53 -4.86 -16.39 27.31
C GLY A 53 -4.33 -16.64 25.90
N GLN A 54 -5.02 -16.15 24.86
CA GLN A 54 -4.59 -16.31 23.47
C GLN A 54 -4.17 -14.97 22.86
N ASN A 55 -3.13 -15.02 22.02
CA ASN A 55 -2.59 -13.87 21.29
C ASN A 55 -2.97 -13.87 19.82
N THR A 56 -3.78 -14.83 19.37
CA THR A 56 -4.26 -14.91 17.99
C THR A 56 -5.77 -15.16 17.97
N PRO A 57 -6.51 -14.57 17.01
CA PRO A 57 -7.94 -14.76 16.92
C PRO A 57 -8.28 -16.19 16.43
N ASN A 58 -9.33 -16.76 17.01
CA ASN A 58 -10.00 -17.95 16.48
C ASN A 58 -10.99 -17.54 15.40
N HIS A 59 -11.27 -18.46 14.48
CA HIS A 59 -12.19 -18.23 13.37
C HIS A 59 -13.26 -19.32 13.33
N PHE A 60 -14.48 -18.97 13.72
CA PHE A 60 -15.62 -19.88 13.77
C PHE A 60 -16.48 -19.69 12.53
N VAL A 61 -16.68 -20.77 11.76
CA VAL A 61 -17.59 -20.75 10.61
C VAL A 61 -19.02 -20.76 11.12
N ILE A 62 -19.80 -19.74 10.73
CA ILE A 62 -21.23 -19.68 11.00
C ILE A 62 -21.93 -20.53 9.93
N ARG A 63 -22.52 -21.63 10.37
CA ARG A 63 -23.21 -22.61 9.52
C ARG A 63 -24.69 -22.25 9.45
N GLU A 64 -25.30 -22.47 8.29
CA GLU A 64 -26.74 -22.36 8.10
C GLU A 64 -27.33 -23.75 7.79
N THR A 65 -28.36 -24.16 8.52
CA THR A 65 -29.05 -25.45 8.31
C THR A 65 -30.50 -25.30 8.77
N ASN A 66 -31.46 -25.83 8.00
CA ASN A 66 -32.89 -25.73 8.31
C ASN A 66 -33.36 -24.30 8.64
N LYS A 67 -32.87 -23.31 7.88
CA LYS A 67 -33.15 -21.86 8.05
C LYS A 67 -32.72 -21.28 9.40
N LYS A 68 -31.87 -21.97 10.16
CA LYS A 68 -31.23 -21.47 11.38
C LYS A 68 -29.73 -21.33 11.18
N VAL A 69 -29.13 -20.38 11.90
CA VAL A 69 -27.69 -20.16 11.93
C VAL A 69 -27.08 -20.65 13.23
N PHE A 70 -25.86 -21.19 13.13
CA PHE A 70 -25.16 -21.85 14.22
C PHE A 70 -23.67 -21.50 14.17
N VAL A 71 -23.10 -21.12 15.31
CA VAL A 71 -21.64 -21.09 15.50
C VAL A 71 -21.18 -22.27 16.35
N ASP A 72 -22.08 -22.77 17.22
CA ASP A 72 -21.91 -23.95 18.06
C ASP A 72 -23.21 -24.79 18.02
N GLN A 73 -23.74 -25.23 19.17
CA GLN A 73 -24.95 -26.08 19.27
C GLN A 73 -26.26 -25.29 19.16
N LEU A 74 -26.30 -24.05 19.64
CA LEU A 74 -27.51 -23.24 19.65
C LEU A 74 -27.82 -22.65 18.27
N GLY A 75 -29.10 -22.72 17.87
CA GLY A 75 -29.58 -22.26 16.56
C GLY A 75 -30.48 -21.04 16.65
N PHE A 76 -30.21 -20.04 15.82
CA PHE A 76 -30.88 -18.72 15.81
C PHE A 76 -31.47 -18.42 14.44
N ASN A 77 -32.40 -17.45 14.33
CA ASN A 77 -33.02 -17.11 13.05
C ASN A 77 -32.15 -16.18 12.20
N SER A 78 -31.21 -15.46 12.82
CA SER A 78 -30.32 -14.51 12.16
C SER A 78 -28.93 -14.51 12.79
N ILE A 79 -27.93 -14.06 12.03
CA ILE A 79 -26.55 -13.90 12.54
C ILE A 79 -26.54 -12.82 13.62
N VAL A 80 -27.35 -11.78 13.46
CA VAL A 80 -27.48 -10.71 14.45
C VAL A 80 -28.03 -11.26 15.78
N GLU A 81 -29.07 -12.10 15.76
CA GLU A 81 -29.59 -12.76 16.96
C GLU A 81 -28.52 -13.65 17.63
N LEU A 82 -27.81 -14.46 16.83
CA LEU A 82 -26.73 -15.30 17.32
C LEU A 82 -25.66 -14.48 18.03
N ILE A 83 -25.16 -13.42 17.40
CA ILE A 83 -24.12 -12.57 17.97
C ILE A 83 -24.62 -11.88 19.24
N ASN A 84 -25.83 -11.32 19.22
CA ASN A 84 -26.42 -10.67 20.39
C ASN A 84 -26.58 -11.63 21.56
N HIS A 85 -27.02 -12.87 21.34
CA HIS A 85 -27.12 -13.88 22.38
C HIS A 85 -25.77 -14.12 23.06
N TYR A 86 -24.75 -14.52 22.30
CA TYR A 86 -23.43 -14.83 22.88
C TYR A 86 -22.74 -13.61 23.49
N ALA A 87 -22.93 -12.41 22.91
CA ALA A 87 -22.39 -11.17 23.46
C ALA A 87 -23.07 -10.74 24.76
N LEU A 88 -24.37 -11.03 24.96
CA LEU A 88 -25.10 -10.68 26.18
C LEU A 88 -24.98 -11.75 27.27
N SER A 89 -25.22 -13.02 26.92
CA SER A 89 -25.20 -14.15 27.86
C SER A 89 -23.78 -14.48 28.36
N LYS A 90 -22.75 -14.08 27.61
CA LYS A 90 -21.34 -14.45 27.83
C LYS A 90 -21.12 -15.96 27.84
N GLU A 91 -22.03 -16.71 27.20
CA GLU A 91 -21.89 -18.14 26.99
C GLU A 91 -20.65 -18.44 26.13
N PRO A 92 -19.86 -19.47 26.45
CA PRO A 92 -18.70 -19.81 25.66
C PRO A 92 -19.04 -20.43 24.31
N ILE A 93 -18.23 -20.10 23.32
CA ILE A 93 -18.16 -20.78 22.03
C ILE A 93 -16.93 -21.69 22.06
N PHE A 94 -17.12 -22.96 21.72
CA PHE A 94 -16.04 -23.94 21.73
C PHE A 94 -15.43 -24.13 20.34
N THR A 95 -14.12 -24.32 20.29
CA THR A 95 -13.46 -24.85 19.07
C THR A 95 -13.92 -26.28 18.79
N LYS A 96 -13.71 -26.76 17.55
CA LYS A 96 -14.17 -28.10 17.13
C LYS A 96 -13.60 -29.23 18.00
N ASP A 97 -12.38 -29.07 18.49
CA ASP A 97 -11.71 -29.99 19.41
C ASP A 97 -12.11 -29.81 20.89
N LYS A 98 -13.00 -28.84 21.16
CA LYS A 98 -13.48 -28.44 22.50
C LYS A 98 -12.40 -28.01 23.48
N GLN A 99 -11.18 -27.74 23.01
CA GLN A 99 -10.07 -27.35 23.89
C GLN A 99 -10.06 -25.86 24.21
N VAL A 100 -10.53 -25.02 23.28
CA VAL A 100 -10.54 -23.57 23.46
C VAL A 100 -11.95 -23.09 23.69
N LYS A 101 -12.11 -22.32 24.76
CA LYS A 101 -13.33 -21.58 25.11
C LYS A 101 -13.13 -20.10 24.79
N VAL A 102 -13.99 -19.55 23.93
CA VAL A 102 -14.00 -18.13 23.58
C VAL A 102 -15.31 -17.49 24.06
N VAL A 103 -15.21 -16.38 24.78
CA VAL A 103 -16.36 -15.59 25.22
C VAL A 103 -16.27 -14.23 24.54
N ILE A 104 -17.22 -13.92 23.67
CA ILE A 104 -17.25 -12.63 22.97
C ILE A 104 -17.84 -11.54 23.87
N LYS A 105 -17.24 -10.35 23.83
CA LYS A 105 -17.61 -9.23 24.72
C LYS A 105 -17.67 -7.90 24.00
N THR A 106 -16.60 -7.55 23.29
CA THR A 106 -16.41 -6.22 22.74
C THR A 106 -16.37 -6.30 21.22
N PRO A 107 -17.35 -5.72 20.51
CA PRO A 107 -17.29 -5.65 19.07
C PRO A 107 -16.13 -4.74 18.66
N VAL A 108 -15.28 -5.21 17.74
CA VAL A 108 -14.38 -4.32 17.01
C VAL A 108 -15.17 -3.76 15.83
N GLU A 109 -15.33 -2.43 15.83
CA GLU A 109 -16.05 -1.74 14.76
C GLU A 109 -15.17 -1.51 13.53
N ARG A 110 -15.81 -1.27 12.38
CA ARG A 110 -15.16 -0.84 11.13
C ARG A 110 -14.21 0.33 11.37
N GLN A 111 -13.00 0.22 10.81
CA GLN A 111 -11.98 1.24 10.86
C GLN A 111 -12.34 2.43 9.96
N LYS A 112 -11.74 3.61 10.19
CA LYS A 112 -12.02 4.83 9.41
C LYS A 112 -11.78 4.68 7.90
N TRP A 113 -10.90 3.76 7.51
CA TRP A 113 -10.56 3.47 6.11
C TRP A 113 -11.48 2.39 5.50
N GLU A 114 -12.33 1.74 6.29
CA GLU A 114 -13.36 0.81 5.81
C GLU A 114 -14.62 1.59 5.44
N LEU A 115 -14.72 1.95 4.16
CA LEU A 115 -15.84 2.68 3.60
C LEU A 115 -17.00 1.72 3.26
N SER A 116 -18.22 2.26 3.20
CA SER A 116 -19.38 1.52 2.67
C SER A 116 -19.48 1.74 1.16
N HIS A 117 -19.98 0.75 0.42
CA HIS A 117 -20.27 0.92 -1.02
C HIS A 117 -21.23 2.07 -1.28
N GLU A 118 -22.19 2.30 -0.39
CA GLU A 118 -23.14 3.41 -0.41
C GLU A 118 -22.46 4.78 -0.26
N ASP A 119 -21.22 4.84 0.24
CA ASP A 119 -20.46 6.08 0.36
C ASP A 119 -19.82 6.49 -0.98
N VAL A 120 -19.87 5.62 -1.99
CA VAL A 120 -19.14 5.77 -3.26
C VAL A 120 -20.09 5.68 -4.45
N GLU A 121 -20.21 6.77 -5.19
CA GLU A 121 -20.95 6.81 -6.45
C GLU A 121 -19.97 6.58 -7.62
N LEU A 122 -20.15 5.50 -8.39
CA LEU A 122 -19.41 5.28 -9.63
C LEU A 122 -20.06 6.04 -10.79
N THR A 123 -19.27 6.74 -11.60
CA THR A 123 -19.77 7.63 -12.65
C THR A 123 -19.32 7.25 -14.05
N LYS A 124 -18.01 7.03 -14.27
CA LYS A 124 -17.47 6.76 -15.62
C LYS A 124 -16.30 5.78 -15.55
N LYS A 125 -16.29 4.73 -16.38
CA LYS A 125 -15.12 3.86 -16.54
C LYS A 125 -13.95 4.66 -17.14
N LEU A 126 -12.81 4.67 -16.45
CA LEU A 126 -11.57 5.34 -16.87
C LEU A 126 -10.65 4.39 -17.63
N GLY A 127 -10.65 3.11 -17.26
CA GLY A 127 -9.80 2.10 -17.87
C GLY A 127 -9.93 0.75 -17.21
N GLU A 128 -9.01 -0.15 -17.55
CA GLU A 128 -8.93 -1.51 -17.04
C GLU A 128 -7.47 -1.85 -16.76
N GLY A 129 -7.19 -2.33 -15.55
CA GLY A 129 -5.87 -2.74 -15.11
C GLY A 129 -5.82 -4.23 -14.82
N ALA A 130 -4.66 -4.70 -14.32
CA ALA A 130 -4.42 -6.13 -14.04
C ALA A 130 -5.42 -6.79 -13.08
N PHE A 131 -6.09 -5.99 -12.24
CA PHE A 131 -7.01 -6.44 -11.20
C PHE A 131 -8.47 -6.08 -11.47
N GLY A 132 -8.78 -5.49 -12.62
CA GLY A 132 -10.14 -5.09 -12.97
C GLY A 132 -10.26 -3.63 -13.38
N GLU A 133 -11.46 -3.11 -13.31
CA GLU A 133 -11.80 -1.80 -13.88
C GLU A 133 -11.46 -0.66 -12.94
N VAL A 134 -11.01 0.45 -13.52
CA VAL A 134 -10.82 1.72 -12.81
C VAL A 134 -11.93 2.67 -13.23
N TRP A 135 -12.65 3.20 -12.25
CA TRP A 135 -13.79 4.09 -12.44
C TRP A 135 -13.51 5.47 -11.84
N LYS A 136 -14.03 6.52 -12.47
CA LYS A 136 -14.24 7.81 -11.83
C LYS A 136 -15.47 7.72 -10.94
N GLY A 137 -15.41 8.30 -9.76
CA GLY A 137 -16.54 8.36 -8.85
C GLY A 137 -16.51 9.57 -7.94
N LYS A 138 -17.43 9.59 -6.98
CA LYS A 138 -17.54 10.59 -5.92
C LYS A 138 -17.64 9.90 -4.56
N LEU A 139 -16.93 10.44 -3.57
CA LEU A 139 -17.02 10.02 -2.18
C LEU A 139 -18.04 10.92 -1.47
N LEU A 140 -19.25 10.39 -1.23
CA LEU A 140 -20.44 11.19 -0.86
C LEU A 140 -20.37 11.80 0.53
N LYS A 141 -19.68 11.14 1.47
CA LYS A 141 -19.56 11.58 2.88
C LYS A 141 -18.31 12.43 3.16
N VAL A 142 -17.49 12.68 2.15
CA VAL A 142 -16.28 13.53 2.29
C VAL A 142 -16.45 14.68 1.32
N THR A 143 -16.41 15.90 1.85
CA THR A 143 -16.53 17.11 1.05
C THR A 143 -15.16 17.72 0.77
N ASP A 144 -15.03 18.35 -0.40
CA ASP A 144 -13.92 19.22 -0.73
C ASP A 144 -14.05 20.58 -0.02
N GLY A 145 -13.13 21.51 -0.31
CA GLY A 145 -13.15 22.86 0.26
C GLY A 145 -14.38 23.70 -0.12
N ASN A 146 -15.15 23.27 -1.12
CA ASN A 146 -16.37 23.93 -1.59
C ASN A 146 -17.65 23.22 -1.09
N GLY A 147 -17.51 22.24 -0.20
CA GLY A 147 -18.65 21.48 0.32
C GLY A 147 -19.21 20.44 -0.67
N GLN A 148 -18.52 20.14 -1.77
CA GLN A 148 -18.95 19.16 -2.77
C GLN A 148 -18.33 17.78 -2.51
N PRO A 149 -19.00 16.67 -2.89
CA PRO A 149 -18.42 15.33 -2.77
C PRO A 149 -17.05 15.23 -3.47
N VAL A 150 -16.07 14.66 -2.77
CA VAL A 150 -14.70 14.55 -3.29
C VAL A 150 -14.66 13.63 -4.51
N PRO A 151 -14.10 14.06 -5.66
CA PRO A 151 -13.90 13.19 -6.81
C PRO A 151 -12.82 12.14 -6.54
N VAL A 152 -13.08 10.90 -6.93
CA VAL A 152 -12.21 9.75 -6.64
C VAL A 152 -11.98 8.86 -7.86
N ALA A 153 -10.85 8.17 -7.87
CA ALA A 153 -10.63 6.99 -8.71
C ALA A 153 -10.92 5.73 -7.88
N VAL A 154 -11.71 4.81 -8.44
CA VAL A 154 -12.16 3.59 -7.77
C VAL A 154 -11.69 2.39 -8.58
N LYS A 155 -10.71 1.67 -8.04
CA LYS A 155 -10.25 0.39 -8.62
C LYS A 155 -11.15 -0.71 -8.06
N THR A 156 -11.83 -1.42 -8.95
CA THR A 156 -12.80 -2.46 -8.62
C THR A 156 -12.19 -3.84 -8.80
N ALA A 157 -12.46 -4.75 -7.88
CA ALA A 157 -11.95 -6.12 -7.90
C ALA A 157 -13.07 -7.12 -7.60
N LYS A 158 -13.41 -7.96 -8.59
CA LYS A 158 -14.34 -9.09 -8.42
C LYS A 158 -13.55 -10.28 -7.90
N LEU A 159 -13.57 -10.49 -6.59
CA LEU A 159 -12.68 -11.45 -5.93
C LEU A 159 -13.03 -12.90 -6.30
N GLU A 160 -14.28 -13.19 -6.67
CA GLU A 160 -14.69 -14.51 -7.18
C GLU A 160 -14.00 -14.91 -8.48
N ALA A 161 -13.61 -13.93 -9.31
CA ALA A 161 -12.88 -14.16 -10.55
C ALA A 161 -11.35 -14.19 -10.35
N MET A 162 -10.88 -14.06 -9.11
CA MET A 162 -9.46 -13.95 -8.76
C MET A 162 -8.96 -15.17 -8.01
N ASN A 163 -7.68 -15.50 -8.22
CA ASN A 163 -6.99 -16.45 -7.38
C ASN A 163 -6.60 -15.81 -6.02
N LYS A 164 -6.18 -16.65 -5.08
CA LYS A 164 -5.83 -16.23 -3.72
C LYS A 164 -4.66 -15.24 -3.70
N GLU A 165 -3.72 -15.40 -4.62
CA GLU A 165 -2.54 -14.55 -4.75
C GLU A 165 -2.92 -13.13 -5.17
N GLN A 166 -3.79 -12.97 -6.17
CA GLN A 166 -4.29 -11.67 -6.63
C GLN A 166 -5.04 -10.92 -5.53
N ILE A 167 -5.89 -11.62 -4.78
CA ILE A 167 -6.61 -11.02 -3.64
C ILE A 167 -5.62 -10.52 -2.58
N LYS A 168 -4.60 -11.33 -2.27
CA LYS A 168 -3.54 -10.95 -1.33
C LYS A 168 -2.74 -9.74 -1.82
N GLU A 169 -2.47 -9.63 -3.12
CA GLU A 169 -1.77 -8.50 -3.72
C GLU A 169 -2.55 -7.20 -3.60
N ILE A 170 -3.85 -7.20 -3.95
CA ILE A 170 -4.71 -6.01 -3.83
C ILE A 170 -4.82 -5.56 -2.38
N MET A 171 -5.05 -6.50 -1.46
CA MET A 171 -5.16 -6.17 -0.04
C MET A 171 -3.81 -5.68 0.51
N ARG A 172 -2.69 -6.27 0.09
CA ARG A 172 -1.35 -5.78 0.46
C ARG A 172 -1.10 -4.36 -0.03
N GLU A 173 -1.45 -4.07 -1.28
CA GLU A 173 -1.35 -2.73 -1.88
C GLU A 173 -2.15 -1.73 -1.03
N ALA A 174 -3.43 -2.04 -0.75
CA ALA A 174 -4.27 -1.20 0.10
C ALA A 174 -3.67 -1.00 1.51
N ARG A 175 -3.17 -2.07 2.15
CA ARG A 175 -2.54 -1.99 3.47
C ARG A 175 -1.34 -1.04 3.49
N LEU A 176 -0.50 -1.10 2.46
CA LEU A 176 0.66 -0.23 2.31
C LEU A 176 0.21 1.22 2.10
N MET A 177 -0.72 1.45 1.17
CA MET A 177 -1.23 2.78 0.85
C MET A 177 -1.88 3.50 2.06
N ARG A 178 -2.52 2.76 2.98
CA ARG A 178 -3.04 3.31 4.25
C ARG A 178 -1.99 4.06 5.09
N THR A 179 -0.71 3.71 4.92
CA THR A 179 0.40 4.29 5.69
C THR A 179 1.07 5.50 5.01
N LEU A 180 0.66 5.81 3.77
CA LEU A 180 1.24 6.86 2.95
C LEU A 180 0.36 8.12 2.95
N ASP A 181 1.00 9.27 3.16
CA ASP A 181 0.34 10.57 3.19
C ASP A 181 1.37 11.65 2.83
N HIS A 182 1.45 11.94 1.53
CA HIS A 182 2.39 12.91 0.95
C HIS A 182 1.79 13.54 -0.31
N ILE A 183 2.08 14.82 -0.59
CA ILE A 183 1.48 15.57 -1.70
C ILE A 183 1.81 14.96 -3.08
N ASN A 184 3.01 14.39 -3.23
CA ASN A 184 3.51 13.72 -4.43
C ASN A 184 3.37 12.19 -4.38
N VAL A 185 2.46 11.68 -3.55
CA VAL A 185 2.04 10.27 -3.56
C VAL A 185 0.52 10.26 -3.69
N VAL A 186 -0.03 9.39 -4.54
CA VAL A 186 -1.48 9.32 -4.73
C VAL A 186 -2.18 9.05 -3.39
N LYS A 187 -3.13 9.91 -3.02
CA LYS A 187 -3.81 9.78 -1.74
C LYS A 187 -4.76 8.59 -1.75
N PHE A 188 -4.70 7.79 -0.69
CA PHE A 188 -5.62 6.70 -0.42
C PHE A 188 -6.73 7.16 0.51
N TYR A 189 -7.99 6.93 0.14
CA TYR A 189 -9.14 7.26 0.98
C TYR A 189 -9.64 6.08 1.80
N GLY A 190 -9.65 4.87 1.22
CA GLY A 190 -10.18 3.71 1.90
C GLY A 190 -10.45 2.53 0.98
N VAL A 191 -10.99 1.46 1.55
CA VAL A 191 -11.57 0.34 0.81
C VAL A 191 -13.03 0.15 1.16
N ALA A 192 -13.86 -0.18 0.17
CA ALA A 192 -15.21 -0.70 0.42
C ALA A 192 -15.18 -2.23 0.26
N ALA A 193 -15.10 -2.92 1.39
CA ALA A 193 -14.98 -4.37 1.46
C ALA A 193 -16.25 -5.06 2.00
N GLY A 194 -17.34 -4.33 2.25
CA GLY A 194 -18.57 -4.90 2.82
C GLY A 194 -19.26 -5.93 1.92
N ALA A 195 -19.17 -5.74 0.60
CA ALA A 195 -19.73 -6.61 -0.42
C ALA A 195 -18.82 -6.64 -1.67
N GLU A 196 -19.14 -7.52 -2.63
CA GLU A 196 -18.49 -7.48 -3.94
C GLU A 196 -19.17 -6.46 -4.88
N PRO A 197 -18.41 -5.80 -5.77
CA PRO A 197 -16.94 -5.88 -5.94
C PRO A 197 -16.19 -5.16 -4.82
N LEU A 198 -14.97 -5.59 -4.48
CA LEU A 198 -14.10 -4.80 -3.58
C LEU A 198 -13.73 -3.49 -4.27
N TYR A 199 -13.88 -2.35 -3.57
CA TYR A 199 -13.43 -1.05 -4.06
C TYR A 199 -12.16 -0.60 -3.32
N VAL A 200 -11.18 -0.11 -4.06
CA VAL A 200 -10.02 0.63 -3.55
C VAL A 200 -10.19 2.08 -4.02
N ILE A 201 -10.42 2.99 -3.07
CA ILE A 201 -10.79 4.39 -3.33
C ILE A 201 -9.56 5.27 -3.16
N MET A 202 -9.19 5.98 -4.22
CA MET A 202 -7.98 6.80 -4.32
C MET A 202 -8.31 8.19 -4.86
N GLU A 203 -7.36 9.11 -4.71
CA GLU A 203 -7.39 10.41 -5.36
C GLU A 203 -7.55 10.29 -6.88
N LEU A 204 -8.49 11.07 -7.42
CA LEU A 204 -8.61 11.23 -8.86
C LEU A 204 -7.54 12.21 -9.35
N ALA A 205 -6.62 11.72 -10.17
CA ALA A 205 -5.70 12.57 -10.92
C ALA A 205 -6.33 12.92 -12.28
N ASP A 206 -6.72 14.18 -12.43
CA ASP A 206 -7.43 14.71 -13.59
C ASP A 206 -6.62 14.73 -14.89
N GLY A 207 -5.29 14.87 -14.78
CA GLY A 207 -4.35 14.76 -15.90
C GLY A 207 -4.01 13.31 -16.30
N GLY A 208 -4.46 12.30 -15.55
CA GLY A 208 -4.19 10.89 -15.84
C GLY A 208 -2.72 10.49 -15.66
N ALA A 209 -2.31 9.41 -16.35
CA ALA A 209 -0.94 8.93 -16.33
C ALA A 209 0.03 9.92 -16.99
N LEU A 210 1.20 10.12 -16.38
CA LEU A 210 2.14 11.17 -16.77
C LEU A 210 2.74 10.92 -18.16
N ASP A 211 3.04 9.69 -18.52
CA ASP A 211 3.49 9.30 -19.88
C ASP A 211 2.50 9.73 -20.96
N SER A 212 1.21 9.47 -20.71
CA SER A 212 0.11 9.81 -21.60
C SER A 212 -0.12 11.32 -21.66
N ALA A 213 0.10 12.04 -20.55
CA ALA A 213 0.01 13.49 -20.51
C ALA A 213 1.14 14.13 -21.34
N LEU A 214 2.38 13.66 -21.15
CA LEU A 214 3.56 14.12 -21.90
C LEU A 214 3.41 13.89 -23.41
N ALA A 215 2.87 12.74 -23.81
CA ALA A 215 2.65 12.44 -25.24
C ALA A 215 1.55 13.30 -25.89
N LYS A 216 0.60 13.82 -25.11
CA LYS A 216 -0.57 14.58 -25.61
C LYS A 216 -0.40 16.09 -25.53
N GLN A 217 0.46 16.57 -24.64
CA GLN A 217 0.59 17.99 -24.32
C GLN A 217 2.07 18.37 -24.29
N HIS A 218 2.39 19.50 -24.90
CA HIS A 218 3.74 20.04 -24.79
C HIS A 218 3.91 20.75 -23.45
N PHE A 219 4.94 20.36 -22.69
CA PHE A 219 5.34 21.01 -21.45
C PHE A 219 6.68 21.72 -21.64
N PRO A 220 6.80 23.01 -21.24
CA PRO A 220 8.09 23.69 -21.20
C PRO A 220 9.12 22.91 -20.37
N MET A 221 10.40 22.97 -20.75
CA MET A 221 11.44 22.18 -20.07
C MET A 221 11.53 22.48 -18.56
N ILE A 222 11.33 23.74 -18.15
CA ILE A 222 11.29 24.08 -16.72
C ILE A 222 10.17 23.34 -15.98
N ARG A 223 9.00 23.18 -16.62
CA ARG A 223 7.87 22.45 -16.05
C ARG A 223 8.18 20.95 -15.94
N LYS A 224 8.87 20.38 -16.92
CA LYS A 224 9.37 19.00 -16.87
C LYS A 224 10.33 18.80 -15.69
N TYR A 225 11.21 19.75 -15.40
CA TYR A 225 12.08 19.69 -14.22
C TYR A 225 11.33 19.77 -12.89
N GLU A 226 10.29 20.59 -12.80
CA GLU A 226 9.39 20.63 -11.63
C GLU A 226 8.67 19.29 -11.41
N MET A 227 8.18 18.66 -12.49
CA MET A 227 7.57 17.33 -12.46
C MET A 227 8.54 16.27 -11.93
N ILE A 228 9.80 16.31 -12.39
CA ILE A 228 10.86 15.40 -11.93
C ILE A 228 11.18 15.62 -10.45
N LEU A 229 11.25 16.88 -10.00
CA LEU A 229 11.45 17.22 -8.58
C LEU A 229 10.29 16.73 -7.70
N GLN A 230 9.05 16.87 -8.16
CA GLN A 230 7.85 16.38 -7.47
C GLN A 230 7.89 14.86 -7.32
N ALA A 231 8.22 14.13 -8.39
CA ALA A 231 8.40 12.69 -8.34
C ALA A 231 9.54 12.28 -7.37
N ALA A 232 10.66 13.01 -7.40
CA ALA A 232 11.78 12.80 -6.47
C ALA A 232 11.34 12.98 -5.00
N CYS A 233 10.51 13.99 -4.71
CA CYS A 233 9.98 14.22 -3.37
C CYS A 233 9.07 13.08 -2.90
N GLY A 234 8.19 12.57 -3.78
CA GLY A 234 7.35 11.40 -3.49
C GLY A 234 8.17 10.15 -3.20
N LEU A 235 9.19 9.89 -4.03
CA LEU A 235 10.04 8.71 -3.88
C LEU A 235 10.97 8.81 -2.64
N ALA A 236 11.49 10.00 -2.32
CA ALA A 236 12.22 10.23 -1.08
C ALA A 236 11.35 9.95 0.16
N TYR A 237 10.07 10.35 0.14
CA TYR A 237 9.12 10.02 1.20
C TYR A 237 8.88 8.50 1.31
N ILE A 238 8.75 7.80 0.19
CA ILE A 238 8.60 6.34 0.16
C ILE A 238 9.82 5.65 0.77
N HIS A 239 11.05 6.08 0.41
CA HIS A 239 12.28 5.54 0.98
C HIS A 239 12.42 5.82 2.48
N ASP A 240 11.97 6.97 2.97
CA ASP A 240 11.91 7.29 4.42
C ASP A 240 10.97 6.35 5.20
N LYS A 241 9.98 5.76 4.51
CA LYS A 241 9.12 4.69 5.06
C LYS A 241 9.75 3.29 4.99
N VAL A 242 11.01 3.18 4.56
CA VAL A 242 11.71 1.90 4.34
C VAL A 242 10.95 1.04 3.32
N LEU A 243 10.44 1.69 2.27
CA LEU A 243 9.75 1.04 1.17
C LEU A 243 10.57 1.22 -0.12
N MET A 244 10.61 0.16 -0.93
CA MET A 244 11.10 0.18 -2.31
C MET A 244 9.90 0.08 -3.25
N HIS A 245 9.75 1.03 -4.17
CA HIS A 245 8.63 1.08 -5.11
C HIS A 245 8.71 -0.07 -6.12
N ARG A 246 9.90 -0.28 -6.71
CA ARG A 246 10.25 -1.35 -7.67
C ARG A 246 9.60 -1.27 -9.05
N ASP A 247 8.91 -0.18 -9.34
CA ASP A 247 8.27 0.08 -10.64
C ASP A 247 8.14 1.58 -10.92
N VAL A 248 9.23 2.32 -10.65
CA VAL A 248 9.30 3.76 -10.91
C VAL A 248 9.39 3.97 -12.43
N ALA A 249 8.37 4.62 -12.99
CA ALA A 249 8.27 4.94 -14.42
C ALA A 249 7.23 6.06 -14.62
N ALA A 250 7.29 6.76 -15.75
CA ALA A 250 6.32 7.83 -16.05
C ALA A 250 4.86 7.31 -16.10
N ARG A 251 4.63 6.09 -16.62
CA ARG A 251 3.30 5.43 -16.62
C ARG A 251 2.69 5.20 -15.23
N ASN A 252 3.53 5.11 -14.21
CA ASN A 252 3.14 4.88 -12.81
C ASN A 252 3.18 6.18 -11.99
N CYS A 253 3.31 7.32 -12.66
CA CYS A 253 3.07 8.63 -12.10
C CYS A 253 1.75 9.17 -12.63
N LEU A 254 1.02 9.89 -11.80
CA LEU A 254 -0.21 10.56 -12.18
C LEU A 254 -0.03 12.08 -12.10
N LEU A 255 -0.66 12.82 -13.01
CA LEU A 255 -0.75 14.28 -12.95
C LEU A 255 -2.12 14.66 -12.36
N GLY A 256 -2.13 15.15 -11.12
CA GLY A 256 -3.36 15.50 -10.40
C GLY A 256 -3.26 16.87 -9.73
N GLY A 257 -4.21 17.78 -9.99
CA GLY A 257 -4.20 19.12 -9.41
C GLY A 257 -2.93 19.91 -9.75
N GLY A 258 -2.38 19.69 -10.95
CA GLY A 258 -1.12 20.29 -11.38
C GLY A 258 0.12 19.78 -10.64
N GLN A 259 0.08 18.60 -10.02
CA GLN A 259 1.22 17.99 -9.33
C GLN A 259 1.43 16.54 -9.80
N VAL A 260 2.68 16.12 -9.88
CA VAL A 260 3.05 14.72 -10.09
C VAL A 260 2.91 13.95 -8.78
N LYS A 261 2.28 12.78 -8.88
CA LYS A 261 2.00 11.86 -7.78
C LYS A 261 2.45 10.46 -8.15
N ILE A 262 3.32 9.87 -7.34
CA ILE A 262 3.70 8.45 -7.47
C ILE A 262 2.47 7.59 -7.17
N ALA A 263 2.21 6.60 -8.03
CA ALA A 263 1.08 5.68 -7.96
C ALA A 263 1.53 4.24 -8.28
N ASP A 264 0.59 3.29 -8.21
CA ASP A 264 0.78 1.85 -8.41
C ASP A 264 1.81 1.21 -7.45
N PHE A 265 1.31 0.79 -6.29
CA PHE A 265 2.12 0.18 -5.25
C PHE A 265 2.10 -1.36 -5.28
N GLY A 266 1.61 -1.97 -6.38
CA GLY A 266 1.43 -3.41 -6.48
C GLY A 266 2.75 -4.22 -6.32
N LEU A 267 3.86 -3.66 -6.80
CA LEU A 267 5.19 -4.28 -6.70
C LEU A 267 6.00 -3.86 -5.48
N THR A 268 5.52 -2.89 -4.72
CA THR A 268 6.24 -2.28 -3.60
C THR A 268 6.55 -3.31 -2.51
N ARG A 269 7.72 -3.17 -1.90
CA ARG A 269 8.21 -4.04 -0.82
C ARG A 269 8.75 -3.20 0.32
N GLU A 270 8.47 -3.63 1.54
CA GLU A 270 9.10 -3.10 2.75
C GLU A 270 10.45 -3.77 2.95
N GLY A 271 11.45 -3.00 3.40
CA GLY A 271 12.80 -3.45 3.67
C GLY A 271 13.85 -2.67 2.90
N THR A 272 15.11 -2.96 3.22
CA THR A 272 16.29 -2.35 2.58
C THR A 272 16.88 -3.24 1.48
N GLU A 273 16.47 -4.50 1.42
CA GLU A 273 16.91 -5.45 0.41
C GLU A 273 15.79 -6.45 0.10
N TYR A 274 15.66 -6.83 -1.17
CA TYR A 274 14.75 -7.86 -1.61
C TYR A 274 15.34 -8.65 -2.79
N LYS A 275 15.43 -9.98 -2.62
CA LYS A 275 15.84 -10.89 -3.70
C LYS A 275 14.61 -11.45 -4.41
N MET A 276 14.41 -11.05 -5.66
CA MET A 276 13.32 -11.52 -6.49
C MET A 276 13.68 -12.80 -7.25
N ASN A 277 12.71 -13.69 -7.44
CA ASN A 277 12.82 -14.78 -8.40
C ASN A 277 12.79 -14.22 -9.85
N LEU A 278 13.85 -14.49 -10.61
CA LEU A 278 14.05 -14.02 -12.00
C LEU A 278 12.99 -14.52 -13.00
N LYS A 279 12.21 -15.56 -12.67
CA LYS A 279 11.12 -16.04 -13.53
C LYS A 279 9.90 -15.11 -13.55
N LYS A 280 9.84 -14.13 -12.66
CA LYS A 280 8.73 -13.15 -12.63
C LYS A 280 8.89 -12.13 -13.74
N LYS A 281 7.78 -11.78 -14.39
CA LYS A 281 7.75 -10.65 -15.35
C LYS A 281 8.12 -9.36 -14.64
N VAL A 282 9.00 -8.56 -15.24
CA VAL A 282 9.50 -7.31 -14.69
C VAL A 282 9.73 -6.26 -15.79
N PRO A 283 9.71 -4.96 -15.45
CA PRO A 283 9.88 -3.87 -16.41
C PRO A 283 11.37 -3.66 -16.77
N ILE A 284 11.96 -4.59 -17.54
CA ILE A 284 13.40 -4.65 -17.85
C ILE A 284 14.03 -3.30 -18.25
N ARG A 285 13.33 -2.45 -19.03
CA ARG A 285 13.86 -1.15 -19.45
C ARG A 285 14.08 -0.16 -18.30
N TRP A 286 13.49 -0.37 -17.13
CA TRP A 286 13.69 0.49 -15.96
C TRP A 286 14.65 -0.12 -14.93
N LEU A 287 15.18 -1.32 -15.20
CA LEU A 287 15.96 -2.05 -14.22
C LEU A 287 17.47 -1.83 -14.37
N PRO A 288 18.19 -1.68 -13.25
CA PRO A 288 19.65 -1.66 -13.25
C PRO A 288 20.24 -3.07 -13.38
N VAL A 289 21.55 -3.14 -13.61
CA VAL A 289 22.30 -4.37 -13.88
C VAL A 289 22.17 -5.40 -12.75
N GLU A 290 22.26 -5.00 -11.49
CA GLU A 290 22.17 -5.91 -10.34
C GLU A 290 20.79 -6.58 -10.22
N THR A 291 19.74 -5.89 -10.67
CA THR A 291 18.39 -6.44 -10.71
C THR A 291 18.20 -7.35 -11.91
N ILE A 292 18.68 -6.96 -13.10
CA ILE A 292 18.59 -7.78 -14.32
C ILE A 292 19.30 -9.11 -14.12
N LEU A 293 20.53 -9.09 -13.61
CA LEU A 293 21.38 -10.28 -13.52
C LEU A 293 21.06 -11.16 -12.32
N SER A 294 20.69 -10.54 -11.19
CA SER A 294 20.59 -11.27 -9.92
C SER A 294 19.23 -11.15 -9.24
N GLY A 295 18.33 -10.30 -9.73
CA GLY A 295 17.03 -10.05 -9.08
C GLY A 295 17.15 -9.27 -7.77
N LEU A 296 18.28 -8.61 -7.51
CA LEU A 296 18.49 -7.79 -6.31
C LEU A 296 17.73 -6.47 -6.44
N TYR A 297 16.92 -6.15 -5.44
CA TYR A 297 16.31 -4.85 -5.23
C TYR A 297 16.83 -4.25 -3.93
N VAL A 298 17.26 -3.00 -4.01
CA VAL A 298 17.66 -2.10 -2.91
C VAL A 298 17.10 -0.70 -3.21
N PRO A 299 17.03 0.25 -2.26
CA PRO A 299 16.54 1.60 -2.54
C PRO A 299 17.20 2.27 -3.76
N GLN A 300 18.48 1.99 -4.02
CA GLN A 300 19.24 2.49 -5.16
C GLN A 300 18.81 1.91 -6.52
N THR A 301 18.01 0.84 -6.53
CA THR A 301 17.33 0.37 -7.75
C THR A 301 16.22 1.32 -8.19
N ASP A 302 15.47 1.88 -7.23
CA ASP A 302 14.48 2.92 -7.53
C ASP A 302 15.16 4.22 -7.99
N VAL A 303 16.38 4.53 -7.51
CA VAL A 303 17.16 5.70 -7.96
C VAL A 303 17.57 5.56 -9.43
N PHE A 304 17.97 4.36 -9.85
CA PHE A 304 18.24 4.10 -11.27
C PHE A 304 16.97 4.26 -12.12
N ALA A 305 15.86 3.67 -11.69
CA ALA A 305 14.57 3.76 -12.36
C ALA A 305 14.04 5.21 -12.40
N PHE A 306 14.29 6.00 -11.35
CA PHE A 306 14.04 7.44 -11.33
C PHE A 306 14.81 8.17 -12.44
N GLY A 307 16.07 7.80 -12.70
CA GLY A 307 16.85 8.37 -13.81
C GLY A 307 16.23 8.05 -15.18
N ILE A 308 15.70 6.83 -15.36
CA ILE A 308 14.95 6.44 -16.57
C ILE A 308 13.68 7.27 -16.71
N MET A 309 12.91 7.41 -15.62
CA MET A 309 11.71 8.24 -15.61
C MET A 309 12.00 9.72 -15.86
N ALA A 310 13.11 10.25 -15.33
CA ALA A 310 13.57 11.60 -15.63
C ALA A 310 13.83 11.79 -17.13
N TRP A 311 14.45 10.80 -17.77
CA TRP A 311 14.63 10.78 -19.23
C TRP A 311 13.29 10.73 -19.97
N GLU A 312 12.35 9.86 -19.55
CA GLU A 312 10.99 9.82 -20.11
C GLU A 312 10.31 11.20 -20.06
N ILE A 313 10.41 11.90 -18.93
CA ILE A 313 9.79 13.22 -18.74
C ILE A 313 10.46 14.28 -19.62
N THR A 314 11.80 14.31 -19.70
CA THR A 314 12.49 15.27 -20.57
C THR A 314 12.20 15.04 -22.05
N GLU A 315 11.99 13.78 -22.44
CA GLU A 315 11.81 13.33 -23.81
C GLU A 315 10.34 13.10 -24.20
N ASP A 316 9.40 13.78 -23.54
CA ASP A 316 7.96 13.80 -23.89
C ASP A 316 7.29 12.41 -23.87
N GLY A 317 7.68 11.56 -22.91
CA GLY A 317 7.08 10.25 -22.70
C GLY A 317 7.51 9.19 -23.74
N LYS A 318 8.61 9.43 -24.48
CA LYS A 318 9.19 8.41 -25.37
C LYS A 318 9.53 7.13 -24.61
N GLU A 319 9.43 5.99 -25.31
CA GLU A 319 9.85 4.70 -24.75
C GLU A 319 11.37 4.70 -24.48
N PRO A 320 11.81 4.32 -23.27
CA PRO A 320 13.23 4.19 -22.96
C PRO A 320 13.96 3.20 -23.88
N TYR A 321 15.19 3.53 -24.22
CA TYR A 321 16.07 2.81 -25.14
C TYR A 321 15.45 2.72 -26.54
N PRO A 322 15.24 3.89 -27.19
CA PRO A 322 14.53 3.95 -28.47
C PRO A 322 15.23 3.09 -29.51
N GLY A 323 14.45 2.32 -30.26
CA GLY A 323 14.94 1.40 -31.30
C GLY A 323 15.49 0.07 -30.77
N MET A 324 15.62 -0.13 -29.45
CA MET A 324 16.05 -1.40 -28.86
C MET A 324 14.86 -2.23 -28.40
N LYS A 325 14.89 -3.54 -28.67
CA LYS A 325 14.00 -4.53 -28.07
C LYS A 325 14.39 -4.80 -26.61
N VAL A 326 13.45 -5.31 -25.81
CA VAL A 326 13.67 -5.63 -24.38
C VAL A 326 14.91 -6.52 -24.15
N LEU A 327 15.14 -7.52 -25.00
CA LEU A 327 16.32 -8.39 -24.91
C LEU A 327 17.62 -7.64 -25.18
N GLU A 328 17.63 -6.70 -26.14
CA GLU A 328 18.82 -5.90 -26.44
C GLU A 328 19.14 -4.98 -25.27
N VAL A 329 18.12 -4.37 -24.64
CA VAL A 329 18.32 -3.57 -23.41
C VAL A 329 18.94 -4.40 -22.30
N ALA A 330 18.43 -5.62 -22.08
CA ALA A 330 18.97 -6.55 -21.07
C ALA A 330 20.44 -6.94 -21.33
N LEU A 331 20.92 -6.84 -22.57
CA LEU A 331 22.30 -7.12 -22.96
C LEU A 331 23.20 -5.87 -22.97
N GLN A 332 22.66 -4.71 -23.33
CA GLN A 332 23.43 -3.47 -23.48
C GLN A 332 23.60 -2.71 -22.16
N VAL A 333 22.61 -2.70 -21.28
CA VAL A 333 22.70 -2.04 -19.97
C VAL A 333 23.85 -2.61 -19.12
N PRO A 334 24.04 -3.95 -19.02
CA PRO A 334 25.20 -4.53 -18.35
C PRO A 334 26.55 -4.22 -19.01
N LYS A 335 26.58 -3.85 -20.29
CA LYS A 335 27.80 -3.42 -21.01
C LYS A 335 28.11 -1.93 -20.81
N GLY A 336 27.36 -1.25 -19.94
CA GLY A 336 27.55 0.17 -19.63
C GLY A 336 26.80 1.13 -20.56
N TYR A 337 25.97 0.65 -21.49
CA TYR A 337 25.18 1.55 -22.33
C TYR A 337 24.19 2.38 -21.50
N ARG A 338 24.09 3.67 -21.81
CA ARG A 338 23.10 4.62 -21.28
C ARG A 338 22.53 5.47 -22.42
N MET A 339 21.27 5.86 -22.32
CA MET A 339 20.60 6.69 -23.33
C MET A 339 21.21 8.10 -23.36
N LYS A 340 21.20 8.71 -24.54
CA LYS A 340 21.52 10.13 -24.70
C LYS A 340 20.29 10.98 -24.40
N PHE A 341 20.51 12.15 -23.82
CA PHE A 341 19.49 13.20 -23.70
C PHE A 341 19.52 14.07 -24.96
N SER A 342 18.38 14.65 -25.33
CA SER A 342 18.32 15.66 -26.38
C SER A 342 19.10 16.93 -26.01
N THR A 343 19.44 17.73 -27.01
CA THR A 343 20.19 18.99 -26.85
C THR A 343 19.42 20.07 -26.10
N GLU A 344 18.09 19.92 -25.94
CA GLU A 344 17.25 20.83 -25.17
C GLU A 344 17.38 20.62 -23.65
N VAL A 345 17.91 19.48 -23.23
CA VAL A 345 18.11 19.16 -21.81
C VAL A 345 19.40 19.81 -21.33
N ALA A 346 19.32 20.53 -20.22
CA ALA A 346 20.48 21.15 -19.58
C ALA A 346 21.62 20.13 -19.36
N PRO A 347 22.86 20.45 -19.75
CA PRO A 347 24.02 19.55 -19.56
C PRO A 347 24.23 19.16 -18.09
N GLU A 348 24.01 20.07 -17.15
CA GLU A 348 24.16 19.81 -15.72
C GLU A 348 23.16 18.76 -15.23
N PHE A 349 21.94 18.77 -15.77
CA PHE A 349 20.90 17.80 -15.46
C PHE A 349 21.22 16.41 -16.01
N SER A 350 21.52 16.33 -17.30
CA SER A 350 21.87 15.06 -17.92
C SER A 350 23.12 14.46 -17.27
N ASN A 351 24.13 15.27 -16.97
CA ASN A 351 25.33 14.84 -16.25
C ASN A 351 25.00 14.34 -14.83
N PHE A 352 24.10 15.01 -14.10
CA PHE A 352 23.66 14.53 -12.79
C PHE A 352 23.02 13.14 -12.88
N ILE A 353 22.09 12.92 -13.80
CA ILE A 353 21.46 11.60 -13.99
C ILE A 353 22.50 10.53 -14.35
N LEU A 354 23.37 10.81 -15.31
CA LEU A 354 24.41 9.88 -15.77
C LEU A 354 25.36 9.46 -14.64
N THR A 355 25.78 10.40 -13.79
CA THR A 355 26.82 10.18 -12.78
C THR A 355 26.26 9.71 -11.43
N ASN A 356 25.06 10.17 -11.04
CA ASN A 356 24.50 9.94 -9.70
C ASN A 356 23.36 8.92 -9.69
N CYS A 357 22.55 8.83 -10.75
CA CYS A 357 21.43 7.89 -10.81
C CYS A 357 21.78 6.62 -11.59
N TRP A 358 22.56 6.75 -12.66
CA TRP A 358 22.92 5.66 -13.57
C TRP A 358 24.33 5.09 -13.36
N ASN A 359 24.94 5.42 -12.21
CA ASN A 359 26.20 4.83 -11.77
C ASN A 359 26.11 3.30 -11.81
N GLU A 360 27.17 2.66 -12.30
CA GLU A 360 27.26 1.22 -12.45
C GLU A 360 27.13 0.50 -11.10
N LYS A 361 27.86 0.99 -10.09
CA LYS A 361 27.76 0.49 -8.72
C LYS A 361 26.56 1.14 -8.05
N TRP A 362 25.66 0.30 -7.53
CA TRP A 362 24.43 0.81 -6.90
C TRP A 362 24.75 1.51 -5.58
N GLU A 363 25.84 1.14 -4.90
CA GLU A 363 26.34 1.75 -3.67
C GLU A 363 26.76 3.21 -3.87
N ASP A 364 27.25 3.54 -5.06
CA ASP A 364 27.71 4.88 -5.44
C ASP A 364 26.58 5.74 -6.02
N ARG A 365 25.36 5.19 -6.17
CA ARG A 365 24.20 5.99 -6.57
C ARG A 365 23.75 6.87 -5.41
N THR A 366 23.31 8.08 -5.76
CA THR A 366 22.79 9.05 -4.79
C THR A 366 21.55 8.51 -4.04
N SER A 367 21.25 9.11 -2.89
CA SER A 367 19.97 8.87 -2.22
C SER A 367 18.87 9.73 -2.86
N MET A 368 17.60 9.33 -2.73
CA MET A 368 16.50 10.19 -3.18
C MET A 368 16.40 11.49 -2.39
N LYS A 369 16.86 11.51 -1.13
CA LYS A 369 16.94 12.72 -0.32
C LYS A 369 17.95 13.73 -0.90
N ASP A 370 19.12 13.24 -1.30
CA ASP A 370 20.16 14.07 -1.92
C ASP A 370 19.78 14.47 -3.34
N THR A 371 19.10 13.59 -4.08
CA THR A 371 18.47 13.90 -5.37
C THR A 371 17.49 15.07 -5.26
N VAL A 372 16.60 15.05 -4.26
CA VAL A 372 15.69 16.18 -4.02
C VAL A 372 16.44 17.46 -3.69
N LYS A 373 17.48 17.39 -2.85
CA LYS A 373 18.31 18.56 -2.51
C LYS A 373 18.94 19.17 -3.76
N TRP A 374 19.52 18.35 -4.62
CA TRP A 374 20.11 18.78 -5.88
C TRP A 374 19.06 19.36 -6.84
N MET A 375 17.96 18.64 -7.06
CA MET A 375 16.86 19.06 -7.94
C MET A 375 16.24 20.39 -7.51
N LYS A 376 16.11 20.66 -6.21
CA LYS A 376 15.60 21.96 -5.71
C LYS A 376 16.53 23.12 -6.09
N GLY A 377 17.84 22.93 -5.92
CA GLY A 377 18.83 23.92 -6.33
C GLY A 377 18.79 24.15 -7.84
N PHE A 378 18.73 23.05 -8.60
CA PHE A 378 18.67 23.08 -10.06
C PHE A 378 17.41 23.79 -10.59
N VAL A 379 16.21 23.39 -10.14
CA VAL A 379 14.93 24.00 -10.56
C VAL A 379 14.89 25.49 -10.22
N LYS A 380 15.34 25.87 -9.01
CA LYS A 380 15.40 27.28 -8.61
C LYS A 380 16.36 28.08 -9.51
N ALA A 381 17.52 27.53 -9.85
CA ALA A 381 18.50 28.20 -10.72
C ALA A 381 17.98 28.40 -12.15
N HIS A 382 17.04 27.57 -12.60
CA HIS A 382 16.40 27.66 -13.91
C HIS A 382 15.05 28.41 -13.89
N GLY A 383 14.73 29.10 -12.78
CA GLY A 383 13.54 29.95 -12.65
C GLY A 383 12.22 29.21 -12.40
N GLY A 384 12.26 27.93 -12.05
CA GLY A 384 11.08 27.13 -11.71
C GLY A 384 10.74 27.16 -10.22
N ASP A 385 9.59 26.60 -9.87
CA ASP A 385 9.13 26.46 -8.48
C ASP A 385 9.79 25.24 -7.80
N PRO A 386 10.69 25.43 -6.82
CA PRO A 386 11.28 24.31 -6.07
C PRO A 386 10.29 23.65 -5.09
N GLY A 387 9.03 24.09 -5.08
CA GLY A 387 7.97 23.68 -4.18
C GLY A 387 8.09 24.31 -2.79
N PRO A 388 7.14 23.98 -1.88
CA PRO A 388 7.11 24.60 -0.56
C PRO A 388 8.40 24.33 0.22
N THR A 389 8.98 25.39 0.79
CA THR A 389 10.23 25.36 1.56
C THR A 389 10.16 24.46 2.81
N GLY A 390 8.98 23.98 3.20
CA GLY A 390 8.75 23.16 4.39
C GLY A 390 8.34 21.70 4.16
N VAL A 391 8.30 21.16 2.92
CA VAL A 391 7.92 19.74 2.71
C VAL A 391 8.86 18.80 3.47
N MET A 392 10.17 19.07 3.44
CA MET A 392 11.19 18.33 4.20
C MET A 392 11.15 18.61 5.71
N GLU A 393 10.80 19.84 6.14
CA GLU A 393 10.62 20.15 7.57
C GLU A 393 9.39 19.48 8.19
N LYS A 394 8.29 19.37 7.43
CA LYS A 394 7.09 18.62 7.85
C LYS A 394 7.40 17.12 7.97
N ILE A 395 8.22 16.57 7.08
CA ILE A 395 8.76 15.20 7.18
C ILE A 395 9.58 15.05 8.47
N GLY A 396 10.55 15.95 8.73
CA GLY A 396 11.37 15.97 9.95
C GLY A 396 10.57 16.13 11.27
N LYS A 397 9.51 16.94 11.27
CA LYS A 397 8.66 17.16 12.46
C LYS A 397 7.69 15.99 12.70
N LYS A 398 7.12 15.38 11.66
CA LYS A 398 6.27 14.16 11.77
C LYS A 398 7.10 12.95 12.23
N LEU A 399 8.38 12.88 11.86
CA LEU A 399 9.37 11.90 12.33
C LEU A 399 9.63 11.99 13.85
N LYS A 400 9.90 13.20 14.38
CA LYS A 400 10.11 13.37 15.84
C LYS A 400 8.87 12.96 16.66
N ARG A 401 7.66 13.16 16.13
CA ARG A 401 6.42 12.77 16.80
C ARG A 401 6.22 11.25 16.83
N ASN A 402 6.42 10.58 15.68
CA ASN A 402 6.25 9.13 15.57
C ASN A 402 7.34 8.34 16.33
N SER A 403 8.58 8.84 16.37
CA SER A 403 9.66 8.22 17.15
C SER A 403 9.41 8.37 18.67
N ARG A 404 8.87 9.51 19.12
CA ARG A 404 8.45 9.71 20.52
C ARG A 404 7.25 8.82 20.91
N GLU A 405 6.28 8.64 20.01
CA GLU A 405 5.16 7.71 20.24
C GLU A 405 5.61 6.24 20.29
N LYS A 406 6.61 5.85 19.48
CA LYS A 406 7.20 4.50 19.51
C LYS A 406 8.02 4.26 20.79
N GLN A 407 8.84 5.24 21.22
CA GLN A 407 9.60 5.18 22.47
C GLN A 407 8.70 5.19 23.72
N ASN A 408 7.62 5.98 23.73
CA ASN A 408 6.69 5.97 24.85
C ASN A 408 5.98 4.62 24.99
N ARG A 409 5.60 3.96 23.88
CA ARG A 409 5.00 2.62 23.90
C ARG A 409 5.95 1.53 24.42
N THR A 410 7.24 1.58 24.08
CA THR A 410 8.25 0.65 24.64
C THR A 410 8.56 0.93 26.11
N SER A 411 8.58 2.20 26.54
CA SER A 411 8.85 2.56 27.94
C SER A 411 7.70 2.16 28.90
N THR A 412 6.45 2.17 28.44
CA THR A 412 5.30 1.68 29.23
C THR A 412 5.21 0.16 29.32
N MET A 413 5.96 -0.59 28.50
CA MET A 413 6.04 -2.06 28.59
C MET A 413 7.20 -2.53 29.47
N SER A 414 8.17 -1.68 29.81
CA SER A 414 9.33 -2.04 30.63
C SER A 414 9.21 -1.70 32.12
N SER A 415 8.09 -1.11 32.58
CA SER A 415 7.94 -0.65 33.98
C SER A 415 7.01 -1.49 34.86
N SER A 416 6.64 -2.71 34.47
CA SER A 416 5.87 -3.62 35.32
C SER A 416 6.52 -5.00 35.40
N GLY A 417 7.46 -5.17 36.34
CA GLY A 417 8.08 -6.47 36.60
C GLY A 417 9.36 -6.39 37.42
N ALA A 418 9.32 -5.83 38.62
CA ALA A 418 10.35 -6.06 39.63
C ALA A 418 9.71 -6.81 40.80
N VAL A 419 9.75 -8.14 40.74
CA VAL A 419 9.56 -9.01 41.91
C VAL A 419 10.90 -9.69 42.17
N SER A 420 11.37 -9.48 43.38
CA SER A 420 12.59 -10.01 43.99
C SER A 420 12.65 -11.54 43.99
N SER A 421 13.81 -12.09 43.65
CA SER A 421 14.18 -13.48 43.98
C SER A 421 15.54 -13.49 44.70
N PRO A 422 15.76 -14.37 45.68
CA PRO A 422 16.93 -14.33 46.55
C PRO A 422 18.12 -15.13 46.02
N ASN A 423 19.28 -14.77 46.55
CA ASN A 423 20.61 -15.35 46.35
C ASN A 423 20.64 -16.89 46.40
N VAL A 424 21.30 -17.49 45.41
CA VAL A 424 21.92 -18.82 45.54
C VAL A 424 23.34 -18.74 45.00
N SER A 425 24.28 -19.06 45.88
CA SER A 425 25.72 -19.12 45.67
C SER A 425 26.12 -20.32 44.82
N THR A 426 27.11 -20.07 43.97
CA THR A 426 27.87 -20.99 43.13
C THR A 426 28.47 -22.19 43.88
N ALA A 427 28.32 -23.39 43.30
CA ALA A 427 29.25 -24.50 43.49
C ALA A 427 29.45 -25.24 42.15
N THR A 428 30.68 -25.19 41.67
CA THR A 428 31.27 -25.94 40.55
C THR A 428 31.36 -27.44 40.83
N ALA A 429 31.02 -28.29 39.85
CA ALA A 429 31.66 -29.59 39.66
C ALA A 429 31.52 -30.07 38.21
N LYS A 430 32.65 -30.54 37.68
CA LYS A 430 32.87 -31.18 36.37
C LYS A 430 32.08 -32.48 36.24
N ILE A 431 31.47 -32.74 35.08
CA ILE A 431 31.92 -33.61 33.97
C ILE A 431 31.07 -33.25 32.75
#